data_AF-A0A022W819-F1
#
_entry.id   AF-A0A022W819-F1
#
_cell.length_a   1.000
_cell.length_b   1.000
_cell.length_c   1.000
_cell.angle_alpha   90.00
_cell.angle_beta   90.00
_cell.angle_gamma   90.00
#
_symmetry.space_group_name_H-M   'P 1'
#
loop_
_entity.id
_entity.type
_entity.pdbx_description
1 polymer ?
#
loop_
_entity_poly.entity_id
_entity_poly.type
_entity_poly.pdbx_seq_one_letter_code
_entity_poly.pdbx_strand_id
1 'polypeptide(L)'
;MASLNLIPLSTLKRLGLAALYIGSALAWPEPHGAPSRNVPRDDFPMFNPLPSTDLNTRIIRCEYPSMKGWTYSNKKNGDWLKYVGSKPGDITEYNIDTDNDKYVPQGITRKYHLEVTDESVNMDGTMFDQAKVFNKQYPGPWIQACWGDDLEITVTNKLKHNGTAIHWHGVRMMENMFNDGVPGVTQCPIPPGSSMTYRFKASQYGSSWYHSHYSLQYADGLFGPMTIHGPTSAGYDKAVDPLLMTDHLHSSAFEEYHKELEGKPPAMDSIILNGKGDYDQTGDLKKKYRTVLKPGKKYLLRLINTSVATTFVFSIDGHKFQVAGSDFVPIEPYVTDHIAVGIGK
;
A
#
# COMPACT_ATOMS: atom_id res chain seq x y z
N MET A 1 15.78 -66.28 -27.70
CA MET A 1 15.33 -65.96 -26.33
C MET A 1 14.88 -64.50 -26.33
N ALA A 2 13.74 -64.07 -25.83
CA ALA A 2 12.42 -64.63 -25.65
C ALA A 2 11.50 -63.38 -25.67
N SER A 3 10.41 -63.47 -26.43
CA SER A 3 9.31 -62.51 -26.50
C SER A 3 8.52 -62.42 -25.20
N LEU A 4 7.75 -61.33 -25.01
CA LEU A 4 6.34 -61.26 -24.54
C LEU A 4 6.09 -59.84 -23.97
N ASN A 5 5.42 -58.93 -24.69
CA ASN A 5 3.96 -58.79 -24.93
C ASN A 5 3.22 -57.95 -23.87
N LEU A 6 2.57 -56.89 -24.37
CA LEU A 6 1.55 -56.06 -23.75
C LEU A 6 0.33 -56.88 -23.31
N ILE A 7 -0.29 -56.50 -22.18
CA ILE A 7 -1.68 -56.88 -21.81
C ILE A 7 -2.40 -55.66 -21.20
N PRO A 8 -3.70 -55.43 -21.50
CA PRO A 8 -4.41 -54.17 -21.29
C PRO A 8 -5.27 -54.13 -20.01
N LEU A 9 -5.66 -52.90 -19.61
CA LEU A 9 -6.63 -52.67 -18.53
C LEU A 9 -8.08 -52.81 -19.03
N SER A 10 -8.78 -53.82 -18.51
CA SER A 10 -10.24 -53.85 -18.28
C SER A 10 -10.43 -54.55 -16.91
N THR A 11 -11.35 -54.22 -16.00
CA THR A 11 -12.76 -53.88 -16.15
C THR A 11 -13.29 -53.29 -14.83
N LEU A 12 -14.36 -52.51 -14.95
CA LEU A 12 -15.21 -51.84 -13.95
C LEU A 12 -15.43 -52.53 -12.59
N LYS A 13 -15.55 -51.71 -11.53
CA LYS A 13 -16.69 -51.75 -10.58
C LYS A 13 -17.05 -50.35 -10.05
N ARG A 14 -18.15 -49.82 -10.62
CA ARG A 14 -19.23 -48.96 -10.10
C ARG A 14 -19.07 -48.23 -8.75
N LEU A 15 -19.43 -46.94 -8.79
CA LEU A 15 -20.35 -46.15 -7.91
C LEU A 15 -19.81 -44.71 -7.92
N GLY A 16 -20.51 -43.64 -8.25
CA GLY A 16 -21.89 -43.33 -8.60
C GLY A 16 -21.85 -41.82 -8.80
N LEU A 17 -22.25 -41.34 -9.98
CA LEU A 17 -22.32 -39.90 -10.25
C LEU A 17 -23.53 -39.35 -9.49
N ALA A 18 -23.30 -38.46 -8.52
CA ALA A 18 -24.34 -37.61 -7.97
C ALA A 18 -23.73 -36.25 -7.56
N ALA A 19 -24.25 -35.20 -8.21
CA ALA A 19 -24.29 -33.80 -7.80
C ALA A 19 -22.97 -33.14 -7.32
N LEU A 20 -22.27 -32.50 -8.25
CA LEU A 20 -21.35 -31.42 -7.93
C LEU A 20 -22.17 -30.13 -7.74
N TYR A 21 -22.52 -29.84 -6.49
CA TYR A 21 -22.77 -28.50 -5.99
C TYR A 21 -22.45 -28.50 -4.50
N ILE A 22 -21.25 -28.03 -4.16
CA ILE A 22 -20.99 -27.46 -2.84
C ILE A 22 -20.39 -26.10 -3.14
N GLY A 23 -21.26 -25.09 -3.16
CA GLY A 23 -20.81 -23.72 -3.00
C GLY A 23 -20.07 -23.65 -1.67
N SER A 24 -18.77 -23.38 -1.72
CA SER A 24 -18.05 -22.96 -0.54
C SER A 24 -18.53 -21.57 -0.18
N ALA A 25 -19.61 -21.51 0.60
CA ALA A 25 -19.89 -20.37 1.42
C ALA A 25 -18.66 -20.16 2.32
N LEU A 26 -17.92 -19.10 2.03
CA LEU A 26 -16.88 -18.54 2.87
C LEU A 26 -17.49 -18.22 4.23
N ALA A 27 -17.39 -19.15 5.19
CA ALA A 27 -17.62 -18.85 6.58
C ALA A 27 -16.33 -18.27 7.14
N TRP A 28 -16.17 -16.95 7.01
CA TRP A 28 -15.34 -16.21 7.95
C TRP A 28 -15.91 -16.48 9.36
N PRO A 29 -15.08 -16.70 10.38
CA PRO A 29 -15.59 -16.83 11.75
C PRO A 29 -16.48 -15.61 12.06
N GLU A 30 -17.55 -15.84 12.83
CA GLU A 30 -18.52 -14.80 13.17
C GLU A 30 -17.82 -13.50 13.63
N PRO A 31 -18.37 -12.32 13.33
CA PRO A 31 -17.77 -11.02 13.66
C PRO A 31 -17.61 -10.75 15.17
N HIS A 32 -17.99 -11.72 16.00
CA HIS A 32 -17.90 -11.69 17.45
C HIS A 32 -16.65 -12.42 17.92
N GLY A 33 -15.52 -11.72 17.95
CA GLY A 33 -14.39 -12.27 18.70
C GLY A 33 -13.03 -11.69 18.47
N ALA A 34 -12.84 -10.38 18.30
CA ALA A 34 -11.53 -9.79 18.57
C ALA A 34 -11.30 -9.81 20.10
N PRO A 35 -10.40 -10.66 20.65
CA PRO A 35 -10.14 -10.70 22.07
C PRO A 35 -9.21 -9.53 22.41
N SER A 36 -9.74 -8.42 22.91
CA SER A 36 -8.87 -7.37 23.41
C SER A 36 -8.27 -7.82 24.75
N ARG A 37 -6.93 -7.83 24.87
CA ARG A 37 -6.28 -7.90 26.18
C ARG A 37 -6.55 -6.58 26.91
N ASN A 38 -6.81 -6.66 28.22
CA ASN A 38 -6.94 -5.49 29.10
C ASN A 38 -5.55 -4.88 29.35
N VAL A 39 -4.99 -4.18 28.35
CA VAL A 39 -3.81 -3.32 28.54
C VAL A 39 -4.33 -1.92 28.93
N PRO A 40 -3.77 -1.24 29.95
CA PRO A 40 -4.08 0.17 30.23
C PRO A 40 -3.82 1.02 28.97
N ARG A 41 -4.84 1.75 28.51
CA ARG A 41 -4.87 2.40 27.17
C ARG A 41 -4.71 3.93 27.22
N ASP A 42 -4.18 4.48 28.30
CA ASP A 42 -4.14 5.94 28.50
C ASP A 42 -3.05 6.63 27.64
N ASP A 43 -2.17 5.88 26.98
CA ASP A 43 -0.94 6.41 26.36
C ASP A 43 -1.02 6.67 24.83
N PHE A 44 -2.02 6.15 24.12
CA PHE A 44 -2.13 6.34 22.66
C PHE A 44 -2.96 7.61 22.34
N PRO A 45 -3.43 7.86 21.10
CA PRO A 45 -4.43 8.92 20.83
C PRO A 45 -5.82 8.42 20.43
N MET A 46 -6.84 9.25 20.65
CA MET A 46 -8.18 8.97 20.13
C MET A 46 -8.17 9.12 18.60
N PHE A 47 -8.62 8.10 17.89
CA PHE A 47 -8.89 8.21 16.47
C PHE A 47 -10.14 9.08 16.29
N ASN A 48 -9.97 10.21 15.61
CA ASN A 48 -11.11 10.94 15.05
C ASN A 48 -11.19 10.49 13.58
N PRO A 49 -12.03 9.49 13.23
CA PRO A 49 -12.33 9.25 11.82
C PRO A 49 -12.77 10.59 11.31
N LEU A 50 -12.00 11.19 10.39
CA LEU A 50 -12.35 12.50 9.86
C LEU A 50 -13.85 12.46 9.56
N PRO A 51 -14.68 13.22 10.29
CA PRO A 51 -16.05 13.38 9.88
C PRO A 51 -15.90 14.25 8.63
N SER A 52 -15.85 13.62 7.46
CA SER A 52 -15.85 14.34 6.19
C SER A 52 -17.22 14.99 6.04
N THR A 53 -17.46 16.07 6.77
CA THR A 53 -18.29 17.17 6.30
C THR A 53 -17.47 18.14 5.43
N ASP A 54 -16.13 18.00 5.41
CA ASP A 54 -15.26 18.77 4.52
C ASP A 54 -14.96 17.99 3.22
N LEU A 55 -15.84 18.19 2.24
CA LEU A 55 -15.72 17.71 0.85
C LEU A 55 -14.45 18.20 0.12
N ASN A 56 -13.61 19.04 0.77
CA ASN A 56 -12.34 19.51 0.22
C ASN A 56 -11.14 18.64 0.63
N THR A 57 -11.32 17.58 1.42
CA THR A 57 -10.23 16.67 1.77
C THR A 57 -10.12 15.54 0.75
N ARG A 58 -8.92 15.28 0.23
CA ARG A 58 -8.61 14.13 -0.66
C ARG A 58 -8.71 12.76 0.06
N ILE A 59 -9.18 12.74 1.31
CA ILE A 59 -9.20 11.57 2.18
C ILE A 59 -10.56 10.90 2.08
N ILE A 60 -10.54 9.58 1.90
CA ILE A 60 -11.76 8.77 1.79
C ILE A 60 -12.47 8.63 3.14
N ARG A 61 -13.78 8.32 3.07
CA ARG A 61 -14.56 7.91 4.25
C ARG A 61 -14.47 6.40 4.47
N CYS A 62 -14.25 5.99 5.72
CA CYS A 62 -14.38 4.61 6.13
C CYS A 62 -15.84 4.28 6.43
N GLU A 63 -16.33 3.13 5.97
CA GLU A 63 -17.73 2.70 6.12
C GLU A 63 -17.80 1.18 6.30
N TYR A 64 -18.68 0.72 7.19
CA TYR A 64 -18.85 -0.69 7.56
C TYR A 64 -20.33 -1.11 7.53
N PRO A 65 -21.03 -0.96 6.38
CA PRO A 65 -22.49 -1.11 6.31
C PRO A 65 -23.00 -2.52 6.63
N SER A 66 -22.18 -3.56 6.44
CA SER A 66 -22.55 -4.94 6.80
C SER A 66 -22.45 -5.21 8.31
N MET A 67 -21.68 -4.40 9.05
CA MET A 67 -21.43 -4.57 10.49
C MET A 67 -22.53 -3.90 11.32
N LYS A 68 -23.75 -4.47 11.32
CA LYS A 68 -24.90 -3.93 12.05
C LYS A 68 -24.62 -3.80 13.55
N GLY A 69 -24.94 -2.64 14.12
CA GLY A 69 -24.73 -2.33 15.55
C GLY A 69 -23.31 -1.90 15.91
N TRP A 70 -22.37 -1.93 14.95
CA TRP A 70 -21.04 -1.37 15.14
C TRP A 70 -21.04 0.14 14.91
N THR A 71 -20.25 0.86 15.71
CA THR A 71 -20.08 2.30 15.63
C THR A 71 -18.61 2.67 15.74
N TYR A 72 -18.22 3.81 15.19
CA TYR A 72 -16.88 4.34 15.42
C TYR A 72 -16.69 4.67 16.89
N SER A 73 -15.55 4.24 17.45
CA SER A 73 -15.16 4.60 18.81
C SER A 73 -14.04 5.63 18.76
N ASN A 74 -14.25 6.72 19.47
CA ASN A 74 -13.27 7.77 19.72
C ASN A 74 -13.08 7.99 21.23
N LYS A 75 -13.47 7.01 22.06
CA LYS A 75 -13.54 7.17 23.52
C LYS A 75 -12.22 6.84 24.22
N LYS A 76 -11.44 5.94 23.65
CA LYS A 76 -10.11 5.57 24.12
C LYS A 76 -9.13 5.63 22.99
N ASN A 77 -7.88 5.67 23.40
CA ASN A 77 -6.79 5.82 22.48
C ASN A 77 -6.51 4.53 21.69
N GLY A 78 -6.29 4.64 20.39
CA GLY A 78 -6.13 3.51 19.47
C GLY A 78 -7.44 2.80 19.10
N ASP A 79 -8.60 3.29 19.52
CA ASP A 79 -9.90 2.72 19.15
C ASP A 79 -10.22 2.92 17.66
N TRP A 80 -10.95 1.96 17.06
CA TRP A 80 -11.44 2.05 15.68
C TRP A 80 -12.96 1.83 15.60
N LEU A 81 -13.42 0.62 15.91
CA LEU A 81 -14.85 0.25 15.90
C LEU A 81 -15.25 -0.38 17.22
N LYS A 82 -16.50 -0.18 17.63
CA LYS A 82 -17.09 -0.76 18.85
C LYS A 82 -18.48 -1.30 18.58
N TYR A 83 -18.74 -2.49 19.10
CA TYR A 83 -20.06 -3.09 19.26
C TYR A 83 -20.44 -3.13 20.73
N VAL A 84 -21.67 -2.75 21.04
CA VAL A 84 -22.25 -2.85 22.39
C VAL A 84 -23.37 -3.87 22.31
N GLY A 85 -23.16 -5.03 22.94
CA GLY A 85 -24.14 -6.10 23.01
C GLY A 85 -25.31 -5.78 23.93
N SER A 86 -26.25 -6.71 24.02
CA SER A 86 -27.50 -6.54 24.77
C SER A 86 -27.33 -6.63 26.30
N LYS A 87 -26.19 -7.15 26.79
CA LYS A 87 -25.87 -7.27 28.21
C LYS A 87 -24.95 -6.13 28.67
N PRO A 88 -25.14 -5.58 29.89
CA PRO A 88 -24.21 -4.61 30.45
C PRO A 88 -22.76 -5.15 30.48
N GLY A 89 -21.83 -4.41 29.88
CA GLY A 89 -20.41 -4.79 29.81
C GLY A 89 -20.02 -5.66 28.61
N ASP A 90 -20.98 -6.09 27.78
CA ASP A 90 -20.73 -6.81 26.54
C ASP A 90 -20.24 -5.84 25.44
N ILE A 91 -18.93 -5.65 25.37
CA ILE A 91 -18.29 -4.72 24.46
C ILE A 91 -17.26 -5.49 23.63
N THR A 92 -17.38 -5.43 22.31
CA THR A 92 -16.36 -5.91 21.37
C THR A 92 -15.77 -4.73 20.61
N GLU A 93 -14.45 -4.68 20.46
CA GLU A 93 -13.75 -3.54 19.85
C GLU A 93 -12.74 -4.03 18.80
N TYR A 94 -12.67 -3.29 17.68
CA TYR A 94 -11.49 -3.25 16.83
C TYR A 94 -10.69 -2.01 17.23
N ASN A 95 -9.41 -2.18 17.51
CA ASN A 95 -8.52 -1.14 18.01
C ASN A 95 -7.05 -1.50 17.71
N ILE A 96 -6.12 -0.70 18.19
CA ILE A 96 -4.68 -0.86 17.98
C ILE A 96 -4.13 -2.19 18.51
N ASP A 97 -4.75 -2.76 19.56
CA ASP A 97 -4.36 -4.03 20.18
C ASP A 97 -4.93 -5.26 19.44
N THR A 98 -5.77 -5.04 18.44
CA THR A 98 -6.40 -6.13 17.70
C THR A 98 -5.35 -6.82 16.84
N ASP A 99 -5.23 -8.14 17.03
CA ASP A 99 -4.41 -9.02 16.19
C ASP A 99 -4.97 -9.02 14.74
N ASN A 100 -4.44 -8.11 13.92
CA ASN A 100 -4.87 -7.86 12.54
C ASN A 100 -4.55 -9.03 11.59
N ASP A 101 -3.73 -9.99 12.03
CA ASP A 101 -3.50 -11.24 11.32
C ASP A 101 -4.65 -12.24 11.47
N LYS A 102 -5.51 -12.05 12.47
CA LYS A 102 -6.65 -12.92 12.78
C LYS A 102 -8.00 -12.24 12.62
N TYR A 103 -8.09 -10.96 12.99
CA TYR A 103 -9.34 -10.23 13.06
C TYR A 103 -9.30 -9.01 12.16
N VAL A 104 -10.17 -9.00 11.17
CA VAL A 104 -10.28 -7.92 10.18
C VAL A 104 -11.75 -7.51 10.10
N PRO A 105 -12.08 -6.22 10.27
CA PRO A 105 -13.46 -5.77 10.13
C PRO A 105 -13.95 -5.95 8.68
N GLN A 106 -15.27 -5.94 8.48
CA GLN A 106 -15.85 -6.10 7.14
C GLN A 106 -16.22 -4.73 6.55
N GLY A 107 -15.29 -4.16 5.79
CA GLY A 107 -15.48 -2.89 5.07
C GLY A 107 -16.27 -3.04 3.76
N ILE A 108 -16.05 -2.09 2.85
CA ILE A 108 -16.67 -2.04 1.52
C ILE A 108 -15.68 -2.42 0.41
N THR A 109 -16.17 -2.65 -0.81
CA THR A 109 -15.30 -2.78 -1.99
C THR A 109 -14.91 -1.40 -2.54
N ARG A 110 -13.61 -1.14 -2.72
CA ARG A 110 -13.09 0.05 -3.39
C ARG A 110 -12.52 -0.30 -4.75
N LYS A 111 -12.96 0.43 -5.78
CA LYS A 111 -12.54 0.21 -7.16
C LYS A 111 -11.60 1.31 -7.64
N TYR A 112 -10.47 0.91 -8.21
CA TYR A 112 -9.51 1.81 -8.84
C TYR A 112 -9.21 1.37 -10.27
N HIS A 113 -8.82 2.34 -11.10
CA HIS A 113 -8.29 2.09 -12.43
C HIS A 113 -6.95 2.78 -12.60
N LEU A 114 -5.93 2.01 -12.99
CA LEU A 114 -4.58 2.48 -13.25
C LEU A 114 -4.22 2.20 -14.70
N GLU A 115 -3.89 3.24 -15.45
CA GLU A 115 -3.34 3.14 -16.80
C GLU A 115 -1.83 3.34 -16.72
N VAL A 116 -1.06 2.38 -17.20
CA VAL A 116 0.40 2.48 -17.28
C VAL A 116 0.77 3.09 -18.63
N THR A 117 1.38 4.27 -18.65
CA THR A 117 1.74 5.00 -19.88
C THR A 117 3.22 5.40 -19.90
N ASP A 118 3.77 5.54 -21.11
CA ASP A 118 5.05 6.22 -21.33
C ASP A 118 4.78 7.74 -21.41
N GLU A 119 5.50 8.55 -20.64
CA GLU A 119 5.33 10.01 -20.61
C GLU A 119 6.70 10.72 -20.47
N SER A 120 6.71 12.01 -20.78
CA SER A 120 7.81 12.91 -20.44
C SER A 120 7.50 13.63 -19.13
N VAL A 121 8.41 13.59 -18.17
CA VAL A 121 8.27 14.29 -16.88
C VAL A 121 9.46 15.21 -16.64
N ASN A 122 9.23 16.34 -15.98
CA ASN A 122 10.30 17.21 -15.48
C ASN A 122 10.13 17.37 -13.98
N MET A 123 11.02 16.73 -13.22
CA MET A 123 10.92 16.64 -11.77
C MET A 123 11.88 17.60 -11.07
N ASP A 124 13.03 17.87 -11.67
CA ASP A 124 14.15 18.56 -11.03
C ASP A 124 14.85 19.61 -11.91
N GLY A 125 14.25 19.97 -13.05
CA GLY A 125 14.82 20.89 -14.04
C GLY A 125 15.24 20.19 -15.33
N THR A 126 15.49 18.87 -15.30
CA THR A 126 15.84 18.08 -16.47
C THR A 126 14.61 17.32 -17.00
N MET A 127 14.42 17.33 -18.32
CA MET A 127 13.38 16.52 -18.96
C MET A 127 13.79 15.05 -18.96
N PHE A 128 12.92 14.19 -18.44
CA PHE A 128 13.03 12.74 -18.52
C PHE A 128 11.93 12.18 -19.43
N ASP A 129 12.29 11.80 -20.65
CA ASP A 129 11.35 11.46 -21.73
C ASP A 129 10.96 9.97 -21.79
N GLN A 130 11.49 9.15 -20.87
CA GLN A 130 11.28 7.70 -20.84
C GLN A 130 10.48 7.23 -19.63
N ALA A 131 9.85 8.16 -18.92
CA ALA A 131 9.15 7.87 -17.69
C ALA A 131 7.98 6.92 -17.93
N LYS A 132 7.78 6.00 -16.98
CA LYS A 132 6.63 5.10 -16.96
C LYS A 132 5.80 5.49 -15.76
N VAL A 133 4.56 5.90 -16.01
CA VAL A 133 3.74 6.51 -14.97
C VAL A 133 2.33 5.92 -14.95
N PHE A 134 1.68 6.04 -13.80
CA PHE A 134 0.27 5.70 -13.67
C PHE A 134 -0.59 6.91 -14.00
N ASN A 135 -1.62 6.75 -14.83
CA ASN A 135 -2.61 7.79 -15.17
C ASN A 135 -1.98 9.11 -15.66
N LYS A 136 -0.87 9.02 -16.42
CA LYS A 136 -0.13 10.19 -16.94
C LYS A 136 0.33 11.18 -15.87
N GLN A 137 0.53 10.72 -14.64
CA GLN A 137 0.93 11.55 -13.52
C GLN A 137 2.09 10.94 -12.75
N TYR A 138 2.97 11.81 -12.26
CA TYR A 138 4.06 11.44 -11.38
C TYR A 138 4.01 12.27 -10.08
N PRO A 139 4.09 11.65 -8.89
CA PRO A 139 3.94 10.22 -8.65
C PRO A 139 2.54 9.70 -9.05
N GLY A 140 2.36 8.37 -9.06
CA GLY A 140 1.08 7.73 -9.31
C GLY A 140 -0.02 8.15 -8.33
N PRO A 141 -1.30 7.91 -8.66
CA PRO A 141 -2.43 8.34 -7.84
C PRO A 141 -2.40 7.69 -6.44
N TRP A 142 -2.86 8.43 -5.43
CA TRP A 142 -2.91 7.92 -4.06
C TRP A 142 -4.05 6.91 -3.89
N ILE A 143 -3.69 5.63 -3.70
CA ILE A 143 -4.63 4.57 -3.40
C ILE A 143 -4.93 4.58 -1.90
N GLN A 144 -6.22 4.65 -1.57
CA GLN A 144 -6.66 4.70 -0.18
C GLN A 144 -7.71 3.62 0.07
N ALA A 145 -7.57 2.94 1.20
CA ALA A 145 -8.58 2.04 1.71
C ALA A 145 -8.73 2.25 3.22
N CYS A 146 -9.75 1.64 3.81
CA CYS A 146 -9.89 1.51 5.24
C CYS A 146 -9.63 0.06 5.62
N TRP A 147 -9.20 -0.15 6.86
CA TRP A 147 -8.97 -1.49 7.39
C TRP A 147 -10.22 -2.34 7.17
N GLY A 148 -10.07 -3.48 6.51
CA GLY A 148 -11.17 -4.39 6.20
C GLY A 148 -11.89 -4.15 4.87
N ASP A 149 -11.55 -3.11 4.11
CA ASP A 149 -12.07 -2.96 2.75
C ASP A 149 -11.51 -4.03 1.80
N ASP A 150 -12.24 -4.31 0.73
CA ASP A 150 -11.78 -5.13 -0.39
C ASP A 150 -11.34 -4.21 -1.53
N LEU A 151 -10.08 -4.29 -1.98
CA LEU A 151 -9.60 -3.52 -3.12
C LEU A 151 -9.80 -4.31 -4.41
N GLU A 152 -10.32 -3.63 -5.44
CA GLU A 152 -10.44 -4.10 -6.81
C GLU A 152 -9.76 -3.09 -7.74
N ILE A 153 -8.58 -3.42 -8.24
CA ILE A 153 -7.73 -2.46 -8.97
C ILE A 153 -7.47 -3.01 -10.36
N THR A 154 -8.07 -2.38 -11.37
CA THR A 154 -7.84 -2.74 -12.77
C THR A 154 -6.65 -1.96 -13.31
N VAL A 155 -5.61 -2.68 -13.71
CA VAL A 155 -4.41 -2.12 -14.35
C VAL A 155 -4.50 -2.37 -15.85
N THR A 156 -4.39 -1.32 -16.65
CA THR A 156 -4.32 -1.38 -18.11
C THR A 156 -2.91 -1.01 -18.55
N ASN A 157 -2.23 -1.92 -19.25
CA ASN A 157 -0.91 -1.65 -19.79
C ASN A 157 -1.04 -0.93 -21.14
N LYS A 158 -0.70 0.36 -21.19
CA LYS A 158 -0.65 1.14 -22.44
C LYS A 158 0.79 1.43 -22.91
N LEU A 159 1.79 0.78 -22.31
CA LEU A 159 3.16 0.86 -22.79
C LEU A 159 3.29 0.21 -24.15
N LYS A 160 4.26 0.67 -24.95
CA LYS A 160 4.47 0.15 -26.30
C LYS A 160 5.24 -1.17 -26.35
N HIS A 161 6.23 -1.34 -25.48
CA HIS A 161 7.24 -2.39 -25.61
C HIS A 161 7.39 -3.30 -24.39
N ASN A 162 6.95 -2.87 -23.20
CA ASN A 162 7.11 -3.67 -21.98
C ASN A 162 5.79 -4.32 -21.55
N GLY A 163 5.90 -5.52 -20.99
CA GLY A 163 4.89 -5.99 -20.04
C GLY A 163 4.91 -5.14 -18.76
N THR A 164 3.91 -5.34 -17.90
CA THR A 164 3.90 -4.75 -16.55
C THR A 164 3.25 -5.70 -15.55
N ALA A 165 3.57 -5.57 -14.28
CA ALA A 165 2.92 -6.28 -13.19
C ALA A 165 3.07 -5.41 -11.94
N ILE A 166 1.98 -5.14 -11.23
CA ILE A 166 1.96 -4.15 -10.15
C ILE A 166 1.92 -4.88 -8.82
N HIS A 167 2.96 -4.67 -8.01
CA HIS A 167 3.07 -5.21 -6.66
C HIS A 167 2.56 -4.21 -5.63
N TRP A 168 1.91 -4.75 -4.61
CA TRP A 168 1.27 -4.02 -3.52
C TRP A 168 2.15 -4.14 -2.28
N HIS A 169 3.18 -3.30 -2.21
CA HIS A 169 4.27 -3.45 -1.25
C HIS A 169 3.75 -3.63 0.18
N GLY A 170 4.24 -4.65 0.87
CA GLY A 170 3.88 -4.94 2.27
C GLY A 170 2.48 -5.51 2.51
N VAL A 171 1.60 -5.57 1.49
CA VAL A 171 0.29 -6.20 1.63
C VAL A 171 0.47 -7.72 1.71
N ARG A 172 -0.04 -8.32 2.77
CA ARG A 172 0.21 -9.73 3.12
C ARG A 172 -0.25 -10.75 2.07
N MET A 173 -1.25 -10.43 1.25
CA MET A 173 -1.84 -11.34 0.24
C MET A 173 -2.21 -12.73 0.80
N MET A 174 -2.73 -12.75 2.03
CA MET A 174 -3.09 -13.99 2.73
C MET A 174 -4.06 -14.84 1.90
N GLU A 175 -3.67 -16.08 1.61
CA GLU A 175 -4.41 -17.04 0.77
C GLU A 175 -4.80 -16.50 -0.63
N ASN A 176 -4.08 -15.47 -1.10
CA ASN A 176 -4.44 -14.71 -2.29
C ASN A 176 -3.22 -14.34 -3.16
N MET A 177 -2.23 -15.24 -3.20
CA MET A 177 -0.93 -14.98 -3.81
C MET A 177 -0.99 -14.55 -5.28
N PHE A 178 -1.99 -14.99 -6.04
CA PHE A 178 -2.13 -14.65 -7.47
C PHE A 178 -2.44 -13.17 -7.74
N ASN A 179 -2.72 -12.38 -6.69
CA ASN A 179 -2.92 -10.93 -6.76
C ASN A 179 -1.70 -10.13 -6.28
N ASP A 180 -0.56 -10.79 -6.03
CA ASP A 180 0.63 -10.16 -5.47
C ASP A 180 1.42 -9.30 -6.47
N GLY A 181 1.34 -9.58 -7.78
CA GLY A 181 1.94 -8.69 -8.78
C GLY A 181 3.39 -8.98 -9.16
N VAL A 182 3.90 -10.19 -8.91
CA VAL A 182 5.31 -10.54 -9.17
C VAL A 182 5.42 -11.37 -10.44
N PRO A 183 5.92 -10.81 -11.55
CA PRO A 183 6.00 -11.50 -12.83
C PRO A 183 7.03 -12.64 -12.77
N GLY A 184 6.63 -13.82 -13.23
CA GLY A 184 7.45 -15.04 -13.15
C GLY A 184 7.31 -15.82 -11.85
N VAL A 185 6.58 -15.29 -10.86
CA VAL A 185 6.25 -16.00 -9.61
C VAL A 185 4.75 -16.18 -9.47
N THR A 186 4.00 -15.08 -9.34
CA THR A 186 2.55 -15.12 -9.06
C THR A 186 1.70 -14.86 -10.30
N GLN A 187 2.29 -14.30 -11.36
CA GLN A 187 1.61 -14.07 -12.64
C GLN A 187 2.59 -13.97 -13.81
N CYS A 188 2.06 -13.99 -15.04
CA CYS A 188 2.77 -13.43 -16.20
C CYS A 188 2.63 -11.90 -16.21
N PRO A 189 3.56 -11.16 -16.88
CA PRO A 189 3.37 -9.74 -17.13
C PRO A 189 2.09 -9.48 -17.95
N ILE A 190 1.36 -8.42 -17.62
CA ILE A 190 0.25 -7.88 -18.41
C ILE A 190 0.84 -7.35 -19.73
N PRO A 191 0.51 -7.92 -20.89
CA PRO A 191 1.09 -7.48 -22.16
C PRO A 191 0.54 -6.10 -22.58
N PRO A 192 1.27 -5.36 -23.44
CA PRO A 192 0.77 -4.14 -24.07
C PRO A 192 -0.66 -4.27 -24.60
N GLY A 193 -1.50 -3.27 -24.32
CA GLY A 193 -2.90 -3.21 -24.76
C GLY A 193 -3.88 -4.07 -23.96
N SER A 194 -3.42 -4.80 -22.94
CA SER A 194 -4.25 -5.66 -22.10
C SER A 194 -4.44 -5.10 -20.69
N SER A 195 -5.44 -5.64 -19.98
CA SER A 195 -5.74 -5.28 -18.60
C SER A 195 -5.84 -6.50 -17.69
N MET A 196 -5.54 -6.31 -16.41
CA MET A 196 -5.75 -7.29 -15.35
C MET A 196 -6.36 -6.60 -14.12
N THR A 197 -7.29 -7.27 -13.43
CA THR A 197 -7.87 -6.76 -12.20
C THR A 197 -7.32 -7.51 -11.00
N TYR A 198 -6.62 -6.79 -10.12
CA TYR A 198 -6.14 -7.26 -8.84
C TYR A 198 -7.25 -7.13 -7.80
N ARG A 199 -7.42 -8.16 -6.96
CA ARG A 199 -8.44 -8.22 -5.92
C ARG A 199 -7.82 -8.70 -4.62
N PHE A 200 -7.86 -7.90 -3.56
CA PHE A 200 -7.29 -8.30 -2.27
C PHE A 200 -7.92 -7.56 -1.09
N LYS A 201 -7.82 -8.17 0.09
CA LYS A 201 -8.34 -7.62 1.34
C LYS A 201 -7.33 -6.66 1.96
N ALA A 202 -7.80 -5.52 2.43
CA ALA A 202 -7.05 -4.60 3.29
C ALA A 202 -6.99 -5.15 4.73
N SER A 203 -6.31 -6.28 4.96
CA SER A 203 -6.24 -6.94 6.27
C SER A 203 -5.33 -6.21 7.27
N GLN A 204 -4.38 -5.44 6.76
CA GLN A 204 -3.48 -4.58 7.55
C GLN A 204 -3.94 -3.11 7.47
N TYR A 205 -3.31 -2.23 8.26
CA TYR A 205 -3.51 -0.79 8.19
C TYR A 205 -2.20 -0.04 8.46
N GLY A 206 -2.04 1.15 7.88
CA GLY A 206 -0.79 1.90 7.87
C GLY A 206 -0.48 2.51 6.51
N SER A 207 0.82 2.73 6.25
CA SER A 207 1.29 3.41 5.04
C SER A 207 2.20 2.47 4.25
N SER A 208 2.02 2.48 2.94
CA SER A 208 2.86 1.73 2.02
C SER A 208 2.80 2.37 0.64
N TRP A 209 3.17 1.63 -0.39
CA TRP A 209 3.21 2.06 -1.77
C TRP A 209 2.90 0.87 -2.69
N TYR A 210 2.65 1.18 -3.95
CA TYR A 210 2.53 0.19 -5.01
C TYR A 210 3.46 0.60 -6.13
N HIS A 211 4.04 -0.39 -6.79
CA HIS A 211 5.02 -0.16 -7.83
C HIS A 211 5.02 -1.29 -8.83
N SER A 212 5.56 -1.03 -10.02
CA SER A 212 5.84 -2.13 -10.92
C SER A 212 6.90 -3.05 -10.35
N HIS A 213 6.67 -4.34 -10.49
CA HIS A 213 7.62 -5.40 -10.19
C HIS A 213 8.22 -6.02 -11.48
N TYR A 214 8.00 -5.38 -12.63
CA TYR A 214 8.56 -5.80 -13.91
C TYR A 214 9.94 -5.16 -14.13
N SER A 215 11.02 -5.90 -13.84
CA SER A 215 12.40 -5.42 -14.01
C SER A 215 12.62 -4.07 -13.31
N LEU A 216 13.30 -3.12 -13.95
CA LEU A 216 13.61 -1.78 -13.43
C LEU A 216 12.48 -0.76 -13.69
N GLN A 217 11.27 -1.20 -14.03
CA GLN A 217 10.21 -0.30 -14.48
C GLN A 217 9.77 0.74 -13.45
N TYR A 218 9.86 0.45 -12.14
CA TYR A 218 9.53 1.44 -11.13
C TYR A 218 10.62 2.53 -10.98
N ALA A 219 11.88 2.24 -11.36
CA ALA A 219 12.96 3.21 -11.37
C ALA A 219 12.70 4.34 -12.39
N ASP A 220 12.08 4.00 -13.52
CA ASP A 220 11.57 4.96 -14.51
C ASP A 220 10.29 5.70 -14.04
N GLY A 221 9.87 5.49 -12.79
CA GLY A 221 8.83 6.27 -12.13
C GLY A 221 7.50 5.58 -11.90
N LEU A 222 7.38 4.27 -12.18
CA LEU A 222 6.12 3.55 -12.10
C LEU A 222 5.77 3.08 -10.68
N PHE A 223 5.47 4.06 -9.82
CA PHE A 223 5.05 3.85 -8.43
C PHE A 223 4.04 4.89 -7.95
N GLY A 224 3.35 4.61 -6.84
CA GLY A 224 2.47 5.56 -6.16
C GLY A 224 2.21 5.18 -4.70
N PRO A 225 1.69 6.10 -3.87
CA PRO A 225 1.46 5.83 -2.46
C PRO A 225 0.18 5.03 -2.23
N MET A 226 0.21 4.20 -1.19
CA MET A 226 -0.93 3.45 -0.69
C MET A 226 -1.13 3.73 0.80
N THR A 227 -2.37 3.96 1.23
CA THR A 227 -2.68 4.08 2.65
C THR A 227 -3.91 3.27 2.97
N ILE A 228 -3.79 2.39 3.96
CA ILE A 228 -4.94 1.72 4.54
C ILE A 228 -5.19 2.37 5.90
N HIS A 229 -6.24 3.18 5.99
CA HIS A 229 -6.60 3.91 7.20
C HIS A 229 -7.06 2.94 8.28
N GLY A 230 -6.51 3.10 9.48
CA GLY A 230 -6.77 2.28 10.66
C GLY A 230 -6.38 3.03 11.93
N PRO A 231 -6.41 2.37 13.10
CA PRO A 231 -6.00 2.97 14.35
C PRO A 231 -4.50 3.37 14.33
N THR A 232 -4.13 4.33 15.18
CA THR A 232 -2.75 4.85 15.30
C THR A 232 -2.32 4.85 16.77
N SER A 233 -1.02 4.67 17.02
CA SER A 233 -0.43 4.77 18.37
C SER A 233 -0.01 6.19 18.74
N ALA A 234 0.01 7.17 17.83
CA ALA A 234 0.32 8.58 18.16
C ALA A 234 -0.66 9.59 17.54
N GLY A 235 -1.06 10.57 18.33
CA GLY A 235 -2.17 11.46 18.02
C GLY A 235 -1.78 12.60 17.13
N TYR A 236 -2.65 12.91 16.18
CA TYR A 236 -2.45 14.01 15.25
C TYR A 236 -3.74 14.81 15.06
N ASP A 237 -3.60 16.11 14.84
CA ASP A 237 -4.70 17.00 14.48
C ASP A 237 -4.99 16.96 12.98
N LYS A 238 -3.93 16.81 12.17
CA LYS A 238 -3.95 16.90 10.72
C LYS A 238 -3.02 15.88 10.10
N ALA A 239 -3.31 15.44 8.89
CA ALA A 239 -2.40 14.66 8.08
C ALA A 239 -1.95 15.49 6.86
N VAL A 240 -0.71 15.28 6.43
CA VAL A 240 -0.26 15.70 5.10
C VAL A 240 -0.41 14.52 4.13
N ASP A 241 -0.44 14.82 2.84
CA ASP A 241 -0.32 13.81 1.78
C ASP A 241 1.00 13.01 1.97
N PRO A 242 1.04 11.70 1.60
CA PRO A 242 2.25 10.90 1.71
C PRO A 242 3.48 11.57 1.08
N LEU A 243 4.64 11.41 1.71
CA LEU A 243 5.92 11.98 1.29
C LEU A 243 6.77 10.86 0.67
N LEU A 244 6.77 10.79 -0.66
CA LEU A 244 7.58 9.87 -1.43
C LEU A 244 8.94 10.51 -1.69
N MET A 245 9.98 9.86 -1.21
CA MET A 245 11.38 10.22 -1.44
C MET A 245 11.99 9.17 -2.37
N THR A 246 12.63 9.61 -3.45
CA THR A 246 13.28 8.71 -4.40
C THR A 246 14.55 9.34 -4.94
N ASP A 247 15.51 8.50 -5.32
CA ASP A 247 16.63 8.89 -6.16
C ASP A 247 16.23 8.87 -7.63
N HIS A 248 16.91 9.66 -8.45
CA HIS A 248 16.55 9.81 -9.86
C HIS A 248 17.78 9.80 -10.77
N LEU A 249 17.67 9.07 -11.88
CA LEU A 249 18.58 9.10 -13.02
C LEU A 249 17.94 9.89 -14.16
N HIS A 250 18.73 10.72 -14.85
CA HIS A 250 18.26 11.44 -16.04
C HIS A 250 18.19 10.57 -17.31
N SER A 251 18.75 9.36 -17.24
CA SER A 251 18.59 8.29 -18.24
C SER A 251 17.70 7.18 -17.68
N SER A 252 17.01 6.44 -18.57
CA SER A 252 16.20 5.30 -18.13
C SER A 252 17.06 4.25 -17.42
N ALA A 253 16.54 3.67 -16.36
CA ALA A 253 17.21 2.60 -15.63
C ALA A 253 17.46 1.38 -16.54
N PHE A 254 16.63 1.16 -17.56
CA PHE A 254 16.86 0.12 -18.56
C PHE A 254 18.09 0.40 -19.45
N GLU A 255 18.40 1.66 -19.72
CA GLU A 255 19.61 2.04 -20.45
C GLU A 255 20.84 1.88 -19.55
N GLU A 256 20.72 2.26 -18.29
CA GLU A 256 21.81 2.28 -17.32
C GLU A 256 22.15 0.89 -16.74
N TYR A 257 21.25 -0.09 -16.87
CA TYR A 257 21.41 -1.45 -16.34
C TYR A 257 22.72 -2.14 -16.77
N HIS A 258 23.25 -1.85 -17.96
CA HIS A 258 24.52 -2.45 -18.40
C HIS A 258 25.69 -2.09 -17.47
N LYS A 259 25.67 -0.90 -16.84
CA LYS A 259 26.73 -0.48 -15.91
C LYS A 259 26.67 -1.28 -14.61
N GLU A 260 25.47 -1.63 -14.13
CA GLU A 260 25.30 -2.51 -12.97
C GLU A 260 25.87 -3.91 -13.23
N LEU A 261 25.67 -4.46 -14.44
CA LEU A 261 26.25 -5.76 -14.83
C LEU A 261 27.78 -5.77 -14.83
N GLU A 262 28.40 -4.62 -15.06
CA GLU A 262 29.86 -4.44 -14.96
C GLU A 262 30.33 -4.19 -13.51
N GLY A 263 29.44 -4.25 -12.53
CA GLY A 263 29.74 -3.98 -11.12
C GLY A 263 29.95 -2.50 -10.82
N LYS A 264 29.44 -1.60 -11.67
CA LYS A 264 29.53 -0.15 -11.52
C LYS A 264 28.13 0.47 -11.56
N PRO A 265 27.33 0.35 -10.48
CA PRO A 265 26.02 0.97 -10.45
C PRO A 265 26.11 2.47 -10.76
N PRO A 266 25.19 3.01 -11.57
CA PRO A 266 25.21 4.43 -11.91
C PRO A 266 25.07 5.27 -10.64
N ALA A 267 25.79 6.40 -10.61
CA ALA A 267 25.53 7.41 -9.58
C ALA A 267 24.18 8.07 -9.88
N MET A 268 23.34 8.20 -8.87
CA MET A 268 22.05 8.88 -9.02
C MET A 268 22.27 10.39 -9.21
N ASP A 269 21.55 11.00 -10.14
CA ASP A 269 21.74 12.40 -10.53
C ASP A 269 21.13 13.37 -9.52
N SER A 270 19.96 13.03 -8.98
CA SER A 270 19.25 13.90 -8.04
C SER A 270 18.34 13.14 -7.06
N ILE A 271 17.75 13.88 -6.12
CA ILE A 271 16.74 13.38 -5.17
C ILE A 271 15.43 14.11 -5.45
N ILE A 272 14.35 13.36 -5.49
CA ILE A 272 13.00 13.85 -5.73
C ILE A 272 12.14 13.62 -4.49
N LEU A 273 11.50 14.68 -3.99
CA LEU A 273 10.49 14.62 -2.92
C LEU A 273 9.12 14.99 -3.49
N ASN A 274 8.20 14.03 -3.57
CA ASN A 274 6.85 14.22 -4.14
C ASN A 274 6.86 14.89 -5.54
N GLY A 275 7.72 14.41 -6.44
CA GLY A 275 7.83 14.93 -7.81
C GLY A 275 8.56 16.26 -7.94
N LYS A 276 9.31 16.67 -6.90
CA LYS A 276 10.08 17.92 -6.87
C LYS A 276 11.53 17.68 -6.46
N GLY A 277 12.46 18.01 -7.35
CA GLY A 277 13.91 18.10 -7.12
C GLY A 277 14.45 19.48 -7.52
N ASP A 278 15.74 19.68 -7.32
CA ASP A 278 16.45 20.95 -7.58
C ASP A 278 17.84 20.66 -8.17
N TYR A 279 17.90 19.89 -9.26
CA TYR A 279 19.16 19.52 -9.91
C TYR A 279 19.78 20.71 -10.64
N ASP A 280 18.95 21.53 -11.29
CA ASP A 280 19.41 22.75 -11.96
C ASP A 280 19.90 23.85 -11.00
N GLN A 281 19.73 23.64 -9.68
CA GLN A 281 20.19 24.49 -8.59
C GLN A 281 19.86 25.98 -8.80
N THR A 282 18.72 26.25 -9.43
CA THR A 282 18.30 27.62 -9.76
C THR A 282 17.99 28.48 -8.53
N GLY A 283 17.91 27.87 -7.34
CA GLY A 283 17.55 28.54 -6.10
C GLY A 283 16.07 28.92 -6.00
N ASP A 284 15.26 28.53 -6.99
CA ASP A 284 13.82 28.77 -6.98
C ASP A 284 13.11 27.85 -6.01
N LEU A 285 12.74 28.39 -4.85
CA LEU A 285 11.99 27.66 -3.82
C LEU A 285 10.64 27.11 -4.32
N LYS A 286 10.08 27.61 -5.42
CA LYS A 286 8.85 27.07 -6.02
C LYS A 286 9.07 25.70 -6.67
N LYS A 287 10.32 25.34 -6.98
CA LYS A 287 10.69 24.02 -7.49
C LYS A 287 10.86 22.98 -6.39
N LYS A 288 10.95 23.39 -5.12
CA LYS A 288 11.06 22.47 -3.98
C LYS A 288 9.69 22.04 -3.46
N TYR A 289 9.62 20.85 -2.88
CA TYR A 289 8.42 20.44 -2.15
C TYR A 289 8.15 21.43 -1.00
N ARG A 290 6.88 21.84 -0.86
CA ARG A 290 6.45 22.75 0.20
C ARG A 290 5.11 22.32 0.78
N THR A 291 5.03 22.29 2.10
CA THR A 291 3.78 22.18 2.85
C THR A 291 3.72 23.26 3.93
N VAL A 292 2.52 23.67 4.32
CA VAL A 292 2.30 24.73 5.30
C VAL A 292 1.70 24.14 6.57
N LEU A 293 2.45 24.25 7.67
CA LEU A 293 2.02 23.81 8.98
C LEU A 293 1.44 24.98 9.77
N LYS A 294 0.35 24.75 10.50
CA LYS A 294 -0.27 25.73 11.39
C LYS A 294 0.36 25.59 12.78
N PRO A 295 0.74 26.70 13.45
CA PRO A 295 1.26 26.66 14.81
C PRO A 295 0.33 25.91 15.77
N GLY A 296 0.91 25.16 16.71
CA GLY A 296 0.18 24.44 17.77
C GLY A 296 -0.57 23.19 17.31
N LYS A 297 -0.30 22.67 16.10
CA LYS A 297 -0.94 21.46 15.56
C LYS A 297 0.05 20.30 15.42
N LYS A 298 -0.40 19.09 15.74
CA LYS A 298 0.31 17.83 15.47
C LYS A 298 -0.02 17.33 14.06
N TYR A 299 1.00 17.01 13.28
CA TYR A 299 0.87 16.57 11.89
C TYR A 299 1.34 15.13 11.72
N LEU A 300 0.49 14.28 11.13
CA LEU A 300 0.89 12.96 10.66
C LEU A 300 1.58 13.08 9.31
N LEU A 301 2.86 12.68 9.27
CA LEU A 301 3.65 12.49 8.07
C LEU A 301 3.72 10.98 7.75
N ARG A 302 3.64 10.62 6.47
CA ARG A 302 3.85 9.24 5.99
C ARG A 302 5.06 9.26 5.07
N LEU A 303 6.21 8.88 5.59
CA LEU A 303 7.45 8.83 4.83
C LEU A 303 7.48 7.50 4.07
N ILE A 304 7.82 7.56 2.79
CA ILE A 304 7.98 6.37 1.95
C ILE A 304 9.26 6.57 1.14
N ASN A 305 10.22 5.66 1.26
CA ASN A 305 11.38 5.64 0.39
C ASN A 305 11.14 4.73 -0.82
N THR A 306 10.85 5.35 -1.95
CA THR A 306 10.62 4.68 -3.25
C THR A 306 11.87 4.73 -4.14
N SER A 307 13.07 4.80 -3.54
CA SER A 307 14.35 4.79 -4.26
C SER A 307 14.67 3.42 -4.84
N VAL A 308 15.65 3.40 -5.72
CA VAL A 308 16.25 2.19 -6.30
C VAL A 308 17.51 1.80 -5.53
N ALA A 309 18.33 2.77 -5.12
CA ALA A 309 19.65 2.52 -4.52
C ALA A 309 19.93 3.36 -3.25
N THR A 310 19.11 4.36 -2.94
CA THR A 310 19.38 5.34 -1.87
C THR A 310 18.60 5.05 -0.59
N THR A 311 19.30 5.07 0.55
CA THR A 311 18.70 5.16 1.89
C THR A 311 18.75 6.60 2.37
N PHE A 312 17.63 7.12 2.86
CA PHE A 312 17.54 8.50 3.34
C PHE A 312 17.66 8.61 4.86
N VAL A 313 18.20 9.73 5.32
CA VAL A 313 18.01 10.21 6.70
C VAL A 313 17.16 11.46 6.62
N PHE A 314 15.89 11.35 7.02
CA PHE A 314 14.92 12.44 6.95
C PHE A 314 14.90 13.26 8.24
N SER A 315 14.97 14.58 8.11
CA SER A 315 14.82 15.53 9.22
C SER A 315 14.08 16.79 8.78
N ILE A 316 13.50 17.52 9.74
CA ILE A 316 12.96 18.86 9.55
C ILE A 316 13.58 19.75 10.62
N ASP A 317 14.32 20.77 10.19
CA ASP A 317 15.06 21.64 11.11
C ASP A 317 14.14 22.26 12.18
N GLY A 318 14.61 22.20 13.43
CA GLY A 318 13.87 22.71 14.59
C GLY A 318 12.65 21.88 15.01
N HIS A 319 12.43 20.70 14.41
CA HIS A 319 11.31 19.82 14.72
C HIS A 319 11.78 18.42 15.16
N LYS A 320 11.03 17.82 16.08
CA LYS A 320 11.17 16.41 16.45
C LYS A 320 10.02 15.60 15.86
N PHE A 321 10.27 14.31 15.63
CA PHE A 321 9.27 13.35 15.20
C PHE A 321 8.88 12.46 16.37
N GLN A 322 7.58 12.17 16.49
CA GLN A 322 7.08 11.06 17.27
C GLN A 322 6.71 9.94 16.28
N VAL A 323 7.53 8.90 16.21
CA VAL A 323 7.35 7.79 15.26
C VAL A 323 6.28 6.85 15.79
N ALA A 324 5.22 6.61 15.04
CA ALA A 324 4.03 5.85 15.47
C ALA A 324 3.85 4.50 14.74
N GLY A 325 4.60 4.27 13.68
CA GLY A 325 4.54 3.01 12.93
C GLY A 325 5.74 2.86 12.00
N SER A 326 5.98 1.62 11.59
CA SER A 326 6.86 1.25 10.48
C SER A 326 6.05 0.39 9.53
N ASP A 327 6.02 0.74 8.26
CA ASP A 327 5.30 0.00 7.22
C ASP A 327 3.80 -0.13 7.60
N PHE A 328 3.26 -1.36 7.62
CA PHE A 328 1.90 -1.68 8.09
C PHE A 328 1.82 -2.08 9.57
N VAL A 329 2.83 -1.76 10.37
CA VAL A 329 2.93 -2.17 11.78
C VAL A 329 3.00 -0.93 12.68
N PRO A 330 1.94 -0.62 13.45
CA PRO A 330 2.01 0.36 14.51
C PRO A 330 3.02 -0.05 15.57
N ILE A 331 3.70 0.92 16.17
CA ILE A 331 4.70 0.69 17.22
C ILE A 331 4.39 1.53 18.46
N GLU A 332 5.04 1.17 19.57
CA GLU A 332 5.14 2.05 20.73
C GLU A 332 5.84 3.36 20.33
N PRO A 333 5.20 4.53 20.51
CA PRO A 333 5.76 5.76 20.01
C PRO A 333 7.08 6.14 20.67
N TYR A 334 8.05 6.56 19.86
CA TYR A 334 9.30 7.14 20.35
C TYR A 334 9.61 8.46 19.66
N VAL A 335 10.39 9.31 20.34
CA VAL A 335 10.75 10.63 19.83
C VAL A 335 12.19 10.62 19.29
N THR A 336 12.38 11.20 18.11
CA THR A 336 13.69 11.34 17.45
C THR A 336 13.80 12.66 16.69
N ASP A 337 15.02 13.13 16.44
CA ASP A 337 15.29 14.33 15.64
C ASP A 337 15.40 14.01 14.13
N HIS A 338 15.63 12.75 13.77
CA HIS A 338 15.71 12.26 12.39
C HIS A 338 15.28 10.80 12.27
N ILE A 339 14.94 10.38 11.05
CA ILE A 339 14.45 9.03 10.75
C ILE A 339 15.27 8.46 9.58
N ALA A 340 15.93 7.33 9.77
CA ALA A 340 16.54 6.58 8.68
C ALA A 340 15.46 5.76 7.95
N VAL A 341 15.34 5.94 6.63
CA VAL A 341 14.31 5.30 5.80
C VAL A 341 15.02 4.53 4.68
N GLY A 342 15.13 3.21 4.84
CA GLY A 342 15.69 2.31 3.82
C GLY A 342 14.74 2.14 2.63
N ILE A 343 15.23 1.59 1.53
CA ILE A 343 14.41 1.35 0.32
C ILE A 343 13.21 0.47 0.65
N GLY A 344 12.02 0.91 0.25
CA GLY A 344 10.75 0.22 0.48
C GLY A 344 10.12 0.46 1.85
N LYS A 345 10.77 1.22 2.73
CA LYS A 345 10.26 1.58 4.07
C LYS A 345 9.32 2.78 4.07
#